data_AF-A0A0C3NF04-F1
#
_entry.id   AF-A0A0C3NF04-F1
#
_cell.length_a   1.000
_cell.length_b   1.000
_cell.length_c   1.000
_cell.angle_alpha   90.00
_cell.angle_beta   90.00
_cell.angle_gamma   90.00
#
_symmetry.space_group_name_H-M   'P 1'
#
loop_
_entity.id
_entity.type
_entity.pdbx_description
1 polymer ?
#
loop_
_entity_poly.entity_id
_entity_poly.type
_entity_poly.pdbx_seq_one_letter_code
_entity_poly.pdbx_strand_id
1 'polypeptide(L)'
;LPAAILSSVLLIMHPGLYDAGRQAMQSLDTWSSQHNQDMQYALQHWPSVFTNVSVISNWTTPFHWDPHLWSDWYDMLVMVGNYEDCVLDIPMLGLQFLYNPSTVVAFSSWLL
;
A
#
# COMPACT_ATOMS: atom_id res chain seq x y z
N LEU A 1 9.85 -9.89 -1.68
CA LEU A 1 9.09 -10.54 -0.59
C LEU A 1 8.02 -9.62 0.02
N PRO A 2 8.33 -8.39 0.49
CA PRO A 2 7.35 -7.55 1.21
C PRO A 2 6.05 -7.30 0.44
N ALA A 3 6.15 -6.93 -0.83
CA ALA A 3 4.99 -6.68 -1.70
C ALA A 3 4.06 -7.90 -1.88
N ALA A 4 4.60 -9.12 -1.93
CA ALA A 4 3.81 -10.35 -2.03
C ALA A 4 3.07 -10.64 -0.72
N ILE A 5 3.68 -10.35 0.42
CA ILE A 5 3.04 -10.45 1.74
C ILE A 5 1.91 -9.43 1.82
N LEU A 6 2.14 -8.17 1.45
CA LEU A 6 1.11 -7.13 1.44
C LEU A 6 -0.06 -7.48 0.51
N SER A 7 0.23 -8.00 -0.67
CA SER A 7 -0.80 -8.48 -1.60
C SER A 7 -1.62 -9.63 -0.99
N SER A 8 -0.98 -10.54 -0.25
CA SER A 8 -1.66 -11.65 0.44
C SER A 8 -2.49 -11.17 1.63
N VAL A 9 -1.99 -10.20 2.39
CA VAL A 9 -2.71 -9.54 3.48
C VAL A 9 -3.96 -8.84 2.94
N LEU A 10 -3.85 -8.13 1.81
CA LEU A 10 -5.00 -7.54 1.13
C LEU A 10 -6.01 -8.60 0.66
N LEU A 11 -5.54 -9.71 0.09
CA LEU A 11 -6.41 -10.82 -0.32
C LEU A 11 -7.24 -11.36 0.86
N ILE A 12 -6.67 -11.41 2.07
CA ILE A 12 -7.38 -11.88 3.28
C ILE A 12 -8.36 -10.82 3.80
N MET A 13 -7.92 -9.57 3.93
CA MET A 13 -8.73 -8.51 4.54
C MET A 13 -9.82 -7.97 3.62
N HIS A 14 -9.53 -7.86 2.32
CA HIS A 14 -10.43 -7.29 1.33
C HIS A 14 -10.29 -7.97 -0.06
N PRO A 15 -10.77 -9.22 -0.21
CA PRO A 15 -10.61 -10.01 -1.44
C PRO A 15 -11.06 -9.28 -2.72
N GLY A 16 -12.17 -8.55 -2.66
CA GLY A 16 -12.69 -7.81 -3.81
C GLY A 16 -11.75 -6.69 -4.30
N LEU A 17 -11.00 -6.06 -3.39
CA LEU A 17 -10.06 -4.99 -3.73
C LEU A 17 -8.76 -5.61 -4.28
N TYR A 18 -8.33 -6.73 -3.70
CA TYR A 18 -7.26 -7.53 -4.27
C TYR A 18 -7.57 -7.95 -5.71
N ASP A 19 -8.77 -8.46 -5.98
CA ASP A 19 -9.19 -8.89 -7.31
C ASP A 19 -9.27 -7.73 -8.30
N ALA A 20 -9.80 -6.58 -7.86
CA ALA A 20 -9.83 -5.36 -8.66
C ALA A 20 -8.41 -4.88 -9.02
N GLY A 21 -7.48 -4.85 -8.05
CA GLY A 21 -6.07 -4.51 -8.30
C GLY A 21 -5.42 -5.49 -9.26
N ARG A 22 -5.65 -6.80 -9.10
CA ARG A 22 -5.13 -7.84 -10.00
C ARG A 22 -5.63 -7.64 -11.44
N GLN A 23 -6.92 -7.35 -11.63
CA GLN A 23 -7.51 -7.08 -12.94
C GLN A 23 -6.96 -5.79 -13.58
N ALA A 24 -6.76 -4.75 -12.77
CA ALA A 24 -6.14 -3.50 -13.23
C ALA A 24 -4.71 -3.76 -13.74
N MET A 25 -3.91 -4.54 -13.01
CA MET A 25 -2.56 -4.90 -13.41
C MET A 25 -2.52 -5.72 -14.71
N GLN A 26 -3.45 -6.67 -14.90
CA GLN A 26 -3.57 -7.45 -16.15
C GLN A 26 -3.96 -6.58 -17.34
N SER A 27 -4.88 -5.64 -17.11
CA SER A 27 -5.32 -4.69 -18.15
C SER A 27 -4.19 -3.76 -18.56
N LEU A 28 -3.41 -3.29 -17.57
CA LEU A 28 -2.25 -2.44 -17.79
C LEU A 28 -1.12 -3.18 -18.52
N ASP A 29 -0.85 -4.43 -18.15
CA ASP A 29 0.13 -5.29 -18.86
C ASP A 29 -0.25 -5.47 -20.33
N THR A 30 -1.50 -5.83 -20.60
CA THR A 30 -2.04 -5.98 -21.95
C THR A 30 -1.89 -4.69 -22.75
N TRP A 31 -2.29 -3.55 -22.18
CA TRP A 31 -2.18 -2.26 -22.85
C TRP A 31 -0.72 -1.87 -23.10
N SER A 32 0.16 -2.02 -22.10
CA SER A 32 1.57 -1.64 -22.18
C SER A 32 2.33 -2.41 -23.25
N SER A 33 1.99 -3.68 -23.49
CA SER A 33 2.61 -4.52 -24.52
C SER A 33 2.55 -3.95 -25.94
N GLN A 34 1.58 -3.06 -26.21
CA GLN A 34 1.36 -2.45 -27.51
C GLN A 34 1.70 -0.95 -27.54
N HIS A 35 1.80 -0.30 -26.37
CA HIS A 35 1.85 1.16 -26.28
C HIS A 35 3.08 1.71 -25.55
N ASN A 36 3.69 0.93 -24.66
CA ASN A 36 4.78 1.42 -23.82
C ASN A 36 5.68 0.27 -23.33
N GLN A 37 6.82 0.10 -24.02
CA GLN A 37 7.78 -0.96 -23.74
C GLN A 37 8.48 -0.79 -22.38
N ASP A 38 8.73 0.45 -21.94
CA ASP A 38 9.34 0.73 -20.64
C ASP A 38 8.40 0.36 -19.50
N MET A 39 7.12 0.68 -19.64
CA MET A 39 6.08 0.26 -18.71
C MET A 39 5.94 -1.25 -18.69
N GLN A 40 5.93 -1.91 -19.85
CA GLN A 40 5.87 -3.37 -19.93
C GLN A 40 7.05 -4.00 -19.19
N TYR A 41 8.26 -3.47 -19.38
CA TYR A 41 9.45 -3.93 -18.66
C TYR A 41 9.32 -3.71 -17.15
N ALA A 42 8.80 -2.57 -16.70
CA ALA A 42 8.57 -2.31 -15.28
C ALA A 42 7.55 -3.28 -14.67
N LEU A 43 6.43 -3.55 -15.36
CA LEU A 43 5.38 -4.45 -14.89
C LEU A 43 5.85 -5.89 -14.73
N GLN A 44 6.75 -6.37 -15.58
CA GLN A 44 7.38 -7.70 -15.42
C GLN A 44 8.15 -7.84 -14.09
N HIS A 45 8.59 -6.74 -13.50
CA HIS A 45 9.31 -6.71 -12.24
C HIS A 45 8.45 -6.24 -11.06
N TRP A 46 7.18 -5.88 -11.29
CA TRP A 46 6.29 -5.35 -10.28
C TRP A 46 5.53 -6.46 -9.53
N PRO A 47 5.88 -6.78 -8.28
CA PRO A 47 5.43 -8.01 -7.62
C PRO A 47 4.16 -7.80 -6.76
N SER A 48 3.30 -6.85 -7.14
CA SER A 48 2.24 -6.33 -6.28
C SER A 48 0.95 -6.05 -7.03
N VAL A 49 -0.20 -6.19 -6.36
CA VAL A 49 -1.51 -5.72 -6.87
C VAL A 49 -1.75 -4.23 -6.61
N PHE A 50 -0.87 -3.58 -5.83
CA PHE A 50 -0.89 -2.14 -5.61
C PHE A 50 -0.28 -1.41 -6.80
N THR A 51 -0.82 -0.26 -7.16
CA THR A 51 -0.35 0.57 -8.28
C THR A 51 0.84 1.45 -7.94
N ASN A 52 1.10 1.68 -6.64
CA ASN A 52 2.19 2.52 -6.16
C ASN A 52 2.78 1.94 -4.87
N VAL A 53 4.07 2.20 -4.66
CA VAL A 53 4.81 1.91 -3.42
C VAL A 53 5.70 3.11 -3.12
N SER A 54 5.57 3.67 -1.92
CA SER A 54 6.45 4.72 -1.42
C SER A 54 7.30 4.18 -0.27
N VAL A 55 8.46 4.81 -0.06
CA VAL A 55 9.33 4.53 1.09
C VAL A 55 9.38 5.77 1.95
N ILE A 56 8.93 5.63 3.19
CA ILE A 56 8.97 6.67 4.22
C ILE A 56 10.21 6.41 5.08
N SER A 57 11.22 7.27 4.98
CA SER A 57 12.55 7.09 5.60
C SER A 57 12.94 8.28 6.47
N ASN A 58 12.12 8.58 7.46
CA ASN A 58 12.27 9.68 8.40
C ASN A 58 11.98 9.19 9.82
N TRP A 59 12.49 9.92 10.82
CA TRP A 59 12.25 9.63 12.24
C TRP A 59 10.83 9.96 12.69
N THR A 60 10.20 10.94 12.04
CA THR A 60 8.83 11.37 12.35
C THR A 60 8.20 11.97 11.10
N THR A 61 7.04 11.45 10.72
CA THR A 61 6.24 11.97 9.60
C THR A 61 5.31 13.06 10.11
N PRO A 62 5.38 14.29 9.55
CA PRO A 62 4.39 15.31 9.88
C PRO A 62 2.98 14.82 9.61
N PHE A 63 2.01 15.25 10.43
CA PHE A 63 0.61 14.98 10.16
C PHE A 63 0.24 15.52 8.77
N HIS A 64 -0.39 14.66 7.98
CA HIS A 64 -0.85 14.99 6.64
C HIS A 64 -2.13 14.20 6.34
N TRP A 65 -2.85 14.72 5.35
CA TRP A 65 -4.02 14.11 4.74
C TRP A 65 -3.59 13.65 3.34
N ASP A 66 -3.84 12.40 2.97
CA ASP A 66 -3.55 11.94 1.61
C ASP A 66 -4.66 12.42 0.66
N PRO A 67 -4.41 13.32 -0.31
CA PRO A 67 -5.46 13.78 -1.20
C PRO A 67 -5.71 12.75 -2.32
N HIS A 68 -6.97 12.57 -2.74
CA HIS A 68 -7.48 11.68 -3.82
C HIS A 68 -7.90 10.27 -3.38
N LEU A 69 -8.90 10.19 -2.52
CA LEU A 69 -9.26 8.95 -1.85
C LEU A 69 -10.75 8.65 -1.99
N TRP A 70 -11.04 7.37 -2.24
CA TRP A 70 -12.40 6.82 -2.20
C TRP A 70 -12.51 5.93 -0.96
N SER A 71 -13.71 5.85 -0.36
CA SER A 71 -13.94 5.11 0.88
C SER A 71 -13.45 3.65 0.82
N ASP A 72 -13.54 3.06 -0.36
CA ASP A 72 -13.30 1.64 -0.57
C ASP A 72 -11.83 1.34 -0.89
N TRP A 73 -10.96 2.36 -0.92
CA TRP A 73 -9.54 2.21 -1.18
C TRP A 73 -8.79 2.11 0.16
N TYR A 74 -7.87 1.16 0.21
CA TYR A 74 -7.07 0.89 1.39
C TYR A 74 -5.62 1.26 1.12
N ASP A 75 -5.05 2.05 2.01
CA ASP A 75 -3.61 2.17 2.14
C ASP A 75 -3.09 1.10 3.09
N MET A 76 -1.90 0.59 2.76
CA MET A 76 -1.18 -0.35 3.61
C MET A 76 0.18 0.22 3.97
N LEU A 77 0.42 0.32 5.28
CA LEU A 77 1.72 0.66 5.81
C LEU A 77 2.36 -0.61 6.38
N VAL A 78 3.64 -0.82 6.06
CA VAL A 78 4.47 -1.86 6.65
C VAL A 78 5.66 -1.24 7.36
N MET A 79 5.86 -1.59 8.63
CA MET A 79 7.04 -1.14 9.37
C MET A 79 8.17 -2.13 9.16
N VAL A 80 9.27 -1.65 8.58
CA VAL A 80 10.47 -2.44 8.31
C VAL A 80 11.65 -1.81 9.05
N GLY A 81 12.51 -2.65 9.65
CA GLY A 81 13.71 -2.21 10.36
C GLY A 81 13.80 -2.83 11.75
N ASN A 82 14.56 -2.18 12.63
CA ASN A 82 14.84 -2.61 13.99
C ASN A 82 14.58 -1.50 15.02
N TYR A 83 13.67 -0.60 14.70
CA TYR A 83 13.23 0.47 15.60
C TYR A 83 12.27 -0.10 16.67
N GLU A 84 12.29 0.50 17.84
CA GLU A 84 11.36 0.20 18.93
C GLU A 84 10.54 1.45 19.25
N ASP A 85 9.41 1.25 19.93
CA ASP A 85 8.49 2.31 20.36
C ASP A 85 8.01 3.23 19.22
N CYS A 86 7.87 2.68 18.01
CA CYS A 86 7.27 3.39 16.89
C CYS A 86 5.76 3.53 17.11
N VAL A 87 5.23 4.72 16.82
CA VAL A 87 3.81 5.03 17.03
C VAL A 87 3.16 5.42 15.72
N LEU A 88 2.02 4.79 15.42
CA LEU A 88 1.09 5.28 14.42
C LEU A 88 -0.03 6.03 15.15
N ASP A 89 -0.09 7.34 14.95
CA ASP A 89 -1.11 8.21 15.50
C ASP A 89 -2.09 8.60 14.40
N ILE A 90 -3.38 8.42 14.65
CA ILE A 90 -4.48 8.79 13.76
C ILE A 90 -5.39 9.79 14.51
N PRO A 91 -5.04 11.09 14.53
CA PRO A 91 -5.71 12.07 15.37
C PRO A 91 -7.19 12.24 15.06
N MET A 92 -7.57 12.09 13.78
CA MET A 92 -8.97 12.19 13.34
C MET A 92 -9.88 11.15 14.00
N LEU A 93 -9.33 10.03 14.43
CA LEU A 93 -10.04 8.97 15.14
C LEU A 93 -9.76 8.97 16.65
N GLY A 94 -8.82 9.81 17.12
CA GLY A 94 -8.33 9.78 18.50
C GLY A 94 -7.66 8.45 18.85
N LEU A 95 -7.06 7.76 17.86
CA LEU A 95 -6.46 6.45 18.02
C LEU A 95 -4.94 6.52 17.91
N GLN A 96 -4.27 5.75 18.74
CA GLN A 96 -2.83 5.61 18.73
C GLN A 96 -2.45 4.14 18.90
N PHE A 97 -1.53 3.66 18.06
CA PHE A 97 -1.10 2.27 18.04
C PHE A 97 0.42 2.17 18.16
N LEU A 98 0.89 1.17 18.88
CA LEU A 98 2.27 0.72 18.76
C LEU A 98 2.46 0.09 17.38
N TYR A 99 3.34 0.67 16.58
CA TYR A 99 3.58 0.33 15.18
C TYR A 99 5.04 -0.08 14.98
N ASN A 100 5.44 -1.12 15.70
CA ASN A 100 6.80 -1.66 15.65
C ASN A 100 7.06 -2.47 14.37
N PRO A 101 8.34 -2.73 14.01
CA PRO A 101 8.70 -3.55 12.87
C PRO A 101 7.98 -4.89 12.81
N SER A 102 7.71 -5.37 11.59
CA SER A 102 6.91 -6.56 11.28
C SER A 102 5.40 -6.40 11.48
N THR A 103 4.93 -5.16 11.68
CA THR A 103 3.50 -4.83 11.69
C THR A 103 3.07 -4.32 10.32
N VAL A 104 1.90 -4.78 9.87
CA VAL A 104 1.18 -4.21 8.72
C VAL A 104 -0.10 -3.58 9.26
N VAL A 105 -0.34 -2.33 8.92
CA VAL A 105 -1.61 -1.65 9.19
C VAL A 105 -2.26 -1.35 7.85
N ALA A 106 -3.55 -1.65 7.75
CA ALA A 106 -4.37 -1.29 6.60
C ALA A 106 -5.58 -0.50 7.06
N PHE A 107 -5.84 0.61 6.42
CA PHE A 107 -7.00 1.45 6.71
C PHE A 107 -7.52 2.09 5.43
N SER A 108 -8.80 2.46 5.44
CA SER A 108 -9.35 3.27 4.37
C SER A 108 -8.59 4.58 4.34
N SER A 109 -8.12 4.96 3.16
CA SER A 109 -7.35 6.18 3.01
C SER A 109 -8.12 7.39 3.52
N TRP A 110 -9.46 7.39 3.42
CA TRP A 110 -10.32 8.49 3.87
C TRP A 110 -10.17 8.83 5.37
N LEU A 111 -9.55 7.93 6.14
CA LEU A 111 -9.27 8.08 7.56
C LEU A 111 -7.94 8.81 7.85
N LEU A 112 -7.07 8.99 6.86
CA LEU A 112 -5.90 9.87 6.90
C LEU A 112 -6.28 11.25 6.44
#